data_AF-K1T1L1-F1
#
_entry.id   AF-K1T1L1-F1
#
_cell.length_a   1.000
_cell.length_b   1.000
_cell.length_c   1.000
_cell.angle_alpha   90.00
_cell.angle_beta   90.00
_cell.angle_gamma   90.00
#
_symmetry.space_group_name_H-M   'P 1'
#
loop_
_entity.id
_entity.type
_entity.pdbx_description
1 polymer ?
#
loop_
_entity_poly.entity_id
_entity_poly.type
_entity_poly.pdbx_seq_one_letter_code
_entity_poly.pdbx_strand_id
1 'polypeptide(L)'
;ITDFLYLIGSVFAPMIAIQIADFFIIKNNSEDKNVEITNIIIWVIGFILYRYLMTVDIIVGNTLPDMAVTVIICIIVNKFKKAK
;
A
#
# COMPACT_ATOMS: atom_id res chain seq x y z
N ILE A 1 -1.50 24.10 -4.60
CA ILE A 1 -1.11 23.12 -5.64
C ILE A 1 -0.35 21.95 -5.01
N THR A 2 0.68 22.21 -4.22
CA THR A 2 1.48 21.19 -3.52
C THR A 2 0.64 20.25 -2.65
N ASP A 3 -0.35 20.77 -1.90
CA ASP A 3 -1.22 19.94 -1.07
C ASP A 3 -2.07 18.95 -1.85
N PHE A 4 -2.50 19.34 -3.06
CA PHE A 4 -3.24 18.47 -3.97
C PHE A 4 -2.34 17.35 -4.50
N LEU A 5 -1.10 17.68 -4.90
CA LEU A 5 -0.13 16.68 -5.35
C LEU A 5 0.21 15.68 -4.23
N TYR A 6 0.35 16.15 -2.99
CA TYR A 6 0.57 15.26 -1.85
C TYR A 6 -0.65 14.42 -1.51
N LEU A 7 -1.86 14.96 -1.66
CA LEU A 7 -3.09 14.20 -1.47
C LEU A 7 -3.17 13.03 -2.47
N ILE A 8 -3.05 13.32 -3.76
CA ILE A 8 -3.09 12.28 -4.80
C ILE A 8 -1.93 11.29 -4.63
N GLY A 9 -0.73 11.76 -4.27
CA GLY A 9 0.44 10.91 -4.01
C GLY A 9 0.18 9.94 -2.85
N SER A 10 -0.38 10.43 -1.74
CA SER A 10 -0.71 9.60 -0.58
C SER A 10 -1.79 8.57 -0.84
N VAL A 11 -2.66 8.78 -1.83
CA VAL A 11 -3.69 7.81 -2.25
C VAL A 11 -3.10 6.77 -3.21
N PHE A 12 -2.36 7.22 -4.24
CA PHE A 12 -1.89 6.35 -5.30
C PHE A 12 -0.67 5.51 -4.92
N ALA A 13 0.24 6.01 -4.08
CA ALA A 13 1.42 5.27 -3.65
C ALA A 13 1.09 3.94 -2.95
N PRO A 14 0.27 3.92 -1.88
CA PRO A 14 -0.12 2.67 -1.24
C PRO A 14 -1.00 1.80 -2.14
N MET A 15 -1.79 2.40 -3.03
CA MET A 15 -2.61 1.65 -4.00
C MET A 15 -1.73 0.87 -4.99
N ILE A 16 -0.67 1.48 -5.52
CA ILE A 16 0.29 0.82 -6.41
C ILE A 16 1.09 -0.23 -5.65
N ALA A 17 1.48 0.05 -4.41
CA ALA A 17 2.17 -0.91 -3.55
C ALA A 17 1.38 -2.21 -3.39
N ILE A 18 0.09 -2.12 -3.11
CA ILE A 18 -0.80 -3.28 -2.99
C ILE A 18 -0.91 -4.03 -4.33
N GLN A 19 -1.11 -3.32 -5.44
CA GLN A 19 -1.17 -3.94 -6.77
C GLN A 19 0.11 -4.71 -7.12
N ILE A 20 1.28 -4.14 -6.81
CA ILE A 20 2.57 -4.80 -7.01
C ILE A 20 2.66 -6.05 -6.14
N ALA A 21 2.30 -5.96 -4.85
CA ALA A 21 2.34 -7.10 -3.94
C ALA A 21 1.42 -8.24 -4.40
N ASP A 22 0.18 -7.92 -4.79
CA ASP A 22 -0.80 -8.90 -5.22
C ASP A 22 -0.41 -9.58 -6.54
N PHE A 23 0.04 -8.79 -7.52
CA PHE A 23 0.39 -9.28 -8.85
C PHE A 23 1.73 -10.03 -8.88
N PHE A 24 2.80 -9.43 -8.35
CA PHE A 24 4.15 -10.01 -8.44
C PHE A 24 4.44 -11.05 -7.36
N ILE A 25 4.02 -10.80 -6.11
CA ILE A 25 4.48 -11.60 -4.96
C ILE A 25 3.47 -12.68 -4.61
N ILE A 26 2.23 -12.29 -4.36
CA ILE A 26 1.18 -13.23 -3.96
C ILE A 26 0.75 -14.08 -5.16
N LYS A 27 0.93 -13.55 -6.40
CA LYS A 27 0.45 -14.16 -7.65
C LYS A 27 -1.00 -14.61 -7.49
N ASN A 28 -1.82 -13.73 -6.92
CA ASN A 28 -3.22 -14.05 -6.72
C ASN A 28 -3.85 -14.09 -8.12
N ASN A 29 -4.14 -15.28 -8.66
CA ASN A 29 -4.90 -15.49 -9.90
C ASN A 29 -6.37 -15.05 -9.68
N SER A 30 -6.54 -13.76 -9.40
CA SER A 30 -7.81 -13.14 -9.06
C SER A 30 -8.49 -12.72 -10.35
N GLU A 31 -8.73 -13.67 -11.24
CA GLU A 31 -9.65 -13.44 -12.37
C GLU A 31 -11.10 -13.24 -11.87
N ASP A 32 -11.39 -13.53 -10.58
CA ASP A 32 -12.76 -13.58 -10.06
C ASP A 32 -12.98 -12.97 -8.65
N LYS A 33 -11.95 -12.37 -8.02
CA LYS A 33 -12.09 -11.83 -6.66
C LYS A 33 -12.28 -10.31 -6.67
N ASN A 34 -13.51 -9.93 -6.33
CA ASN A 34 -13.93 -8.59 -5.91
C ASN A 34 -12.89 -7.92 -4.99
N VAL A 35 -12.84 -6.57 -4.99
CA VAL A 35 -11.92 -5.79 -4.17
C VAL A 35 -11.91 -6.33 -2.73
N GLU A 36 -10.80 -6.95 -2.31
CA GLU A 36 -10.75 -7.53 -0.98
C GLU A 36 -10.80 -6.41 0.06
N ILE A 37 -11.78 -6.47 0.97
CA ILE A 37 -11.93 -5.52 2.09
C ILE A 37 -10.60 -5.41 2.88
N THR A 38 -9.86 -6.51 2.99
CA THR A 38 -8.51 -6.54 3.57
C THR A 38 -7.56 -5.55 2.91
N ASN A 39 -7.53 -5.51 1.57
CA ASN A 39 -6.66 -4.62 0.82
C ASN A 39 -7.10 -3.15 0.96
N ILE A 40 -8.41 -2.89 1.10
CA ILE A 40 -8.91 -1.54 1.42
C ILE A 40 -8.39 -1.08 2.78
N ILE A 41 -8.42 -1.95 3.81
CA ILE A 41 -7.91 -1.62 5.14
C ILE A 41 -6.40 -1.32 5.08
N ILE A 42 -5.63 -2.16 4.39
CA ILE A 42 -4.18 -1.96 4.22
C ILE A 42 -3.90 -0.66 3.46
N TRP A 43 -4.72 -0.33 2.46
CA TRP A 43 -4.62 0.92 1.72
C TRP A 43 -4.87 2.14 2.62
N VAL A 44 -5.89 2.11 3.48
CA VAL A 44 -6.15 3.20 4.45
C VAL A 44 -4.99 3.35 5.43
N ILE A 45 -4.42 2.24 5.90
CA ILE A 45 -3.23 2.26 6.77
C ILE A 45 -2.04 2.91 6.04
N GLY A 46 -1.78 2.50 4.79
CA GLY A 46 -0.74 3.10 3.95
C GLY A 46 -0.98 4.59 3.69
N PHE A 47 -2.22 5.01 3.44
CA PHE A 47 -2.56 6.42 3.26
C PHE A 47 -2.22 7.27 4.51
N ILE A 48 -2.58 6.78 5.71
CA ILE A 48 -2.25 7.45 6.97
C ILE A 48 -0.73 7.45 7.19
N LEU A 49 -0.06 6.33 6.91
CA LEU A 49 1.39 6.20 7.03
C LEU A 49 2.12 7.18 6.10
N TYR A 50 1.72 7.28 4.84
CA TYR A 50 2.25 8.25 3.88
C TYR A 50 2.12 9.67 4.43
N ARG A 51 0.95 10.03 4.96
CA ARG A 51 0.69 11.37 5.50
C ARG A 51 1.58 11.67 6.71
N TYR A 52 1.83 10.67 7.55
CA TYR A 52 2.78 10.76 8.67
C TYR A 52 4.23 10.88 8.18
N LEU A 53 4.64 10.05 7.22
CA LEU A 53 5.97 10.06 6.61
C LEU A 53 6.31 11.40 5.96
N MET A 54 5.31 12.13 5.44
CA MET A 54 5.53 13.48 4.92
C MET A 54 5.97 14.50 5.98
N THR A 55 5.77 14.21 7.26
CA THR A 55 6.23 15.08 8.36
C THR A 55 7.66 14.78 8.78
N VAL A 56 8.25 13.70 8.25
CA VAL A 56 9.60 13.24 8.57
C VAL A 56 10.51 13.53 7.38
N ASP A 57 11.62 14.21 7.60
CA ASP A 57 12.63 14.42 6.57
C ASP A 57 13.43 13.13 6.32
N ILE A 58 13.11 12.44 5.22
CA ILE A 58 13.76 11.20 4.80
C ILE A 58 14.57 11.46 3.53
N ILE A 59 15.84 11.07 3.52
CA ILE A 59 16.79 11.28 2.42
C ILE A 59 16.27 10.74 1.08
N VAL A 60 15.52 9.64 1.12
CA VAL A 60 15.00 8.93 -0.06
C VAL A 60 13.57 9.38 -0.43
N GLY A 61 13.01 10.35 0.29
CA GLY A 61 11.62 10.77 0.20
C GLY A 61 10.65 9.80 0.88
N ASN A 62 9.39 10.21 0.93
CA ASN A 62 8.32 9.66 1.76
C ASN A 62 7.67 8.43 1.09
N THR A 63 7.64 8.44 -0.24
CA THR A 63 6.94 7.46 -1.08
C THR A 63 7.58 6.07 -1.05
N LEU A 64 8.92 5.99 -1.06
CA LEU A 64 9.64 4.71 -1.07
C LEU A 64 9.43 3.91 0.23
N PRO A 65 9.62 4.50 1.42
CA PRO A 65 9.30 3.85 2.68
C PRO A 65 7.83 3.43 2.78
N ASP A 66 6.91 4.29 2.36
CA ASP A 66 5.48 4.00 2.40
C ASP A 66 5.11 2.77 1.56
N MET A 67 5.59 2.73 0.32
CA MET A 67 5.37 1.59 -0.57
C MET A 67 5.97 0.31 0.01
N ALA A 68 7.19 0.38 0.56
CA ALA A 68 7.85 -0.78 1.14
C ALA A 68 7.07 -1.35 2.34
N VAL A 69 6.64 -0.49 3.26
CA VAL A 69 5.83 -0.90 4.42
C VAL A 69 4.48 -1.47 3.98
N THR A 70 3.81 -0.80 3.05
CA THR A 70 2.50 -1.23 2.53
C THR A 70 2.60 -2.61 1.84
N VAL A 71 3.62 -2.83 1.02
CA VAL A 71 3.90 -4.14 0.41
C VAL A 71 4.12 -5.21 1.47
N ILE A 72 4.96 -4.94 2.48
CA ILE A 72 5.27 -5.91 3.54
C ILE A 72 4.00 -6.29 4.31
N ILE A 73 3.19 -5.31 4.71
CA ILE A 73 1.91 -5.55 5.39
C ILE A 73 0.98 -6.39 4.51
N CYS A 74 0.85 -6.04 3.23
CA CYS A 74 0.04 -6.77 2.27
C CYS A 74 0.44 -8.25 2.18
N ILE A 75 1.73 -8.53 2.04
CA ILE A 75 2.24 -9.90 1.98
C ILE A 75 1.96 -10.68 3.27
N ILE A 76 2.22 -10.06 4.43
CA ILE A 76 2.02 -10.70 5.73
C ILE A 76 0.55 -11.07 5.89
N VAL A 77 -0.36 -10.11 5.73
CA VAL A 77 -1.79 -10.31 5.95
C VAL A 77 -2.35 -11.36 4.98
N ASN A 78 -1.98 -11.30 3.70
CA ASN A 78 -2.44 -12.28 2.71
C ASN A 78 -1.85 -13.68 2.92
N LYS A 79 -0.59 -13.79 3.38
CA LYS A 79 -0.02 -15.08 3.77
C LYS A 79 -0.77 -15.70 4.95
N PHE A 80 -1.10 -14.92 5.98
CA PHE A 80 -1.90 -15.39 7.12
C PHE A 80 -3.30 -15.81 6.69
N LYS A 81 -3.92 -15.07 5.75
CA LYS A 81 -5.25 -15.41 5.22
C LYS A 81 -5.26 -16.72 4.44
N LYS A 82 -4.18 -17.04 3.71
CA LYS A 82 -4.04 -18.29 2.93
C LYS A 82 -3.65 -19.50 3.80
N ALA A 83 -3.03 -19.26 4.96
CA ALA A 83 -2.69 -20.30 5.92
C ALA A 83 -3.89 -20.80 6.75
N LYS A 84 -5.03 -20.11 6.67
CA LYS A 84 -6.30 -20.47 7.30
C LYS A 84 -7.25 -21.04 6.26
#